data_AF-A0A5M8IC19-F1
#
_entry.id   AF-A0A5M8IC19-F1
#
_cell.length_a   1.000
_cell.length_b   1.000
_cell.length_c   1.000
_cell.angle_alpha   90.00
_cell.angle_beta   90.00
_cell.angle_gamma   90.00
#
_symmetry.space_group_name_H-M   'P 1'
#
loop_
_entity.id
_entity.type
_entity.pdbx_description
1 polymer ?
#
loop_
_entity_poly.entity_id
_entity_poly.type
_entity_poly.pdbx_seq_one_letter_code
_entity_poly.pdbx_strand_id
1 'polypeptide(L)'
;MVVDCPCQPQVSIDSIRVYHDRKVIIGAIGGISSIPWFAGAIGTVTNGMHSDRTGERRWHIALPAFAGALAFAVSALPEAEGWYGIAALSIAAAAGIALITSFGSVAGYVSPWLSGLILDSSGPHGMELVLLLFVVSMLASALLTLVVSKR
;
A
#
# COMPACT_ATOMS: atom_id res chain seq x y z
N MET A 1 -13.63 -11.09 61.12
CA MET A 1 -14.23 -10.04 60.30
C MET A 1 -13.44 -9.95 59.01
N VAL A 2 -13.84 -10.73 58.01
CA VAL A 2 -13.40 -10.52 56.62
C VAL A 2 -14.40 -9.52 56.05
N VAL A 3 -13.92 -8.37 55.61
CA VAL A 3 -14.74 -7.36 54.97
C VAL A 3 -15.02 -7.86 53.54
N ASP A 4 -16.21 -8.42 53.32
CA ASP A 4 -16.72 -8.69 51.98
C ASP A 4 -17.02 -7.35 51.30
N CYS A 5 -16.14 -6.93 50.41
CA CYS A 5 -16.42 -5.81 49.50
C CYS A 5 -17.19 -6.37 48.30
N PRO A 6 -18.46 -5.98 48.05
CA PRO A 6 -19.15 -6.38 46.84
C PRO A 6 -18.61 -5.54 45.67
N CYS A 7 -18.41 -6.20 44.52
CA CYS A 7 -18.08 -5.61 43.20
C CYS A 7 -16.60 -5.57 42.76
N GLN A 8 -15.81 -6.64 43.00
CA GLN A 8 -14.67 -6.95 42.13
C GLN A 8 -15.06 -8.14 41.22
N PRO A 9 -15.18 -7.96 39.89
CA PRO A 9 -15.35 -9.10 39.00
C PRO A 9 -14.12 -10.00 39.17
N GLN A 10 -14.34 -11.26 39.54
CA GLN A 10 -13.28 -12.25 39.73
C GLN A 10 -12.58 -12.46 38.37
N VAL A 11 -11.46 -11.79 38.14
CA VAL A 11 -10.63 -11.99 36.95
C VAL A 11 -10.04 -13.39 37.05
N SER A 12 -10.60 -14.35 36.30
CA SER A 12 -10.10 -15.72 36.29
C SER A 12 -8.73 -15.78 35.63
N ILE A 13 -7.82 -16.61 36.17
CA ILE A 13 -6.49 -16.82 35.58
C ILE A 13 -6.59 -17.25 34.10
N ASP A 14 -7.65 -17.97 33.74
CA ASP A 14 -7.94 -18.36 32.36
C ASP A 14 -8.19 -17.16 31.44
N SER A 15 -8.89 -16.13 31.93
CA SER A 15 -9.12 -14.89 31.17
C SER A 15 -7.82 -14.11 30.91
N ILE A 16 -6.88 -14.11 31.87
CA ILE A 16 -5.56 -13.49 31.72
C ILE A 16 -4.73 -14.27 30.70
N ARG A 17 -4.76 -15.61 30.74
CA ARG A 17 -4.02 -16.46 29.80
C ARG A 17 -4.53 -16.30 28.37
N VAL A 18 -5.86 -16.33 28.16
CA VAL A 18 -6.48 -16.09 26.85
C VAL A 18 -6.16 -14.70 26.30
N TYR A 19 -6.17 -13.67 27.16
CA TYR A 19 -5.80 -12.31 26.76
C TYR A 19 -4.32 -12.18 26.40
N HIS A 20 -3.44 -12.82 27.17
CA HIS A 20 -2.01 -12.86 26.92
C HIS A 20 -1.69 -13.61 25.62
N ASP A 21 -2.27 -14.80 25.41
CA ASP A 21 -2.08 -15.61 24.20
C ASP A 21 -2.56 -14.84 22.96
N ARG A 22 -3.72 -14.17 23.05
CA ARG A 22 -4.22 -13.33 21.96
C ARG A 22 -3.29 -12.16 21.64
N LYS A 23 -2.73 -11.49 22.66
CA LYS A 23 -1.74 -10.41 22.45
C LYS A 23 -0.46 -10.91 21.78
N VAL A 24 0.05 -12.07 22.19
CA VAL A 24 1.23 -12.70 21.60
C VAL A 24 0.96 -13.05 20.13
N ILE A 25 -0.21 -13.63 19.83
CA ILE A 25 -0.61 -13.98 18.45
C ILE A 25 -0.72 -12.71 17.59
N ILE A 26 -1.40 -11.66 18.05
CA ILE A 26 -1.54 -10.41 17.30
C ILE A 26 -0.17 -9.77 17.05
N GLY A 27 0.71 -9.76 18.05
CA GLY A 27 2.08 -9.25 17.92
C GLY A 27 2.89 -10.04 16.90
N ALA A 28 2.77 -11.37 16.90
CA ALA A 28 3.45 -12.25 15.94
C ALA A 28 2.95 -12.04 14.51
N ILE A 29 1.63 -11.91 14.31
CA ILE A 29 1.04 -11.61 13.00
C ILE A 29 1.54 -10.25 12.48
N GLY A 30 1.59 -9.23 13.34
CA GLY A 30 2.15 -7.92 12.99
C GLY A 30 3.64 -8.00 12.62
N GLY A 31 4.42 -8.77 13.38
CA GLY A 31 5.83 -9.00 13.12
C GLY A 31 6.07 -9.69 11.77
N ILE A 32 5.35 -10.77 11.49
CA ILE A 32 5.50 -11.52 10.22
C ILE A 32 5.03 -10.68 9.02
N SER A 33 3.91 -9.95 9.15
CA SER A 33 3.37 -9.12 8.07
C SER A 33 4.22 -7.90 7.74
N SER A 34 5.08 -7.43 8.66
CA SER A 34 6.02 -6.35 8.37
C SER A 34 7.13 -6.74 7.39
N ILE A 35 7.44 -8.03 7.27
CA ILE A 35 8.54 -8.54 6.42
C ILE A 35 8.34 -8.17 4.93
N PRO A 36 7.19 -8.45 4.30
CA PRO A 36 6.94 -8.03 2.92
C PRO A 36 7.06 -6.51 2.69
N TRP A 37 6.67 -5.69 3.65
CA TRP A 37 6.77 -4.23 3.52
C TRP A 37 8.22 -3.76 3.52
N PHE A 38 9.05 -4.28 4.42
CA PHE A 38 10.48 -3.95 4.44
C PHE A 38 11.21 -4.46 3.20
N ALA A 39 10.95 -5.71 2.80
CA ALA A 39 11.50 -6.27 1.58
C ALA A 39 11.06 -5.45 0.35
N GLY A 40 9.80 -5.02 0.32
CA GLY A 40 9.23 -4.11 -0.66
C GLY A 40 10.02 -2.80 -0.75
N ALA A 41 10.19 -2.11 0.38
CA ALA A 41 10.91 -0.84 0.44
C ALA A 41 12.36 -0.96 -0.01
N ILE A 42 13.08 -2.00 0.43
CA ILE A 42 14.48 -2.23 0.01
C ILE A 42 14.55 -2.54 -1.48
N GLY A 43 13.66 -3.41 -1.97
CA GLY A 43 13.59 -3.79 -3.38
C GLY A 43 13.33 -2.59 -4.30
N THR A 44 12.44 -1.68 -3.91
CA THR A 44 12.12 -0.50 -4.73
C THR A 44 13.21 0.55 -4.71
N VAL A 45 13.82 0.81 -3.55
CA VAL A 45 14.93 1.75 -3.44
C VAL A 45 16.12 1.27 -4.26
N THR A 46 16.47 -0.02 -4.16
CA THR A 46 17.56 -0.59 -4.95
C THR A 46 17.26 -0.61 -6.44
N ASN A 47 16.03 -0.96 -6.85
CA ASN A 47 15.61 -0.91 -8.25
C ASN A 47 15.63 0.53 -8.81
N GLY A 48 15.17 1.52 -8.05
CA GLY A 48 15.23 2.93 -8.43
C GLY A 48 16.67 3.44 -8.54
N MET A 49 17.50 3.17 -7.53
CA MET A 49 18.91 3.51 -7.52
C MET A 49 19.70 2.85 -8.66
N HIS A 50 19.32 1.64 -9.06
CA HIS A 50 19.92 0.94 -10.19
C HIS A 50 19.41 1.50 -11.52
N SER A 51 18.13 1.87 -11.60
CA SER A 51 17.52 2.55 -12.75
C SER A 51 18.19 3.90 -13.04
N ASP A 52 18.41 4.72 -12.02
CA ASP A 52 19.03 6.03 -12.17
C ASP A 52 20.51 5.94 -12.59
N ARG A 53 21.22 4.86 -12.19
CA ARG A 53 22.61 4.62 -12.60
C ARG A 53 22.75 4.10 -14.02
N THR A 54 21.80 3.29 -14.49
CA THR A 54 21.88 2.65 -15.81
C THR A 54 21.19 3.46 -16.91
N GLY A 55 20.25 4.34 -16.55
CA GLY A 55 19.48 5.14 -17.50
C GLY A 55 18.45 4.36 -18.31
N GLU A 56 18.41 3.03 -18.20
CA GLU A 56 17.52 2.16 -18.99
C GLU A 56 16.15 1.94 -18.32
N ARG A 57 15.34 2.99 -18.20
CA ARG A 57 14.04 2.96 -17.50
C ARG A 57 13.08 1.85 -17.99
N ARG A 58 13.14 1.47 -19.26
CA ARG A 58 12.28 0.44 -19.87
C ARG A 58 12.35 -0.92 -19.14
N TRP A 59 13.56 -1.38 -18.80
CA TRP A 59 13.76 -2.69 -18.18
C TRP A 59 13.44 -2.65 -16.68
N HIS A 60 13.67 -1.52 -16.01
CA HIS A 60 13.35 -1.33 -14.58
C HIS A 60 11.85 -1.16 -14.30
N ILE A 61 11.02 -1.05 -15.33
CA ILE A 61 9.55 -1.06 -15.22
C ILE A 61 9.01 -2.43 -15.62
N ALA A 62 9.46 -2.96 -16.77
CA ALA A 62 8.97 -4.22 -17.30
C ALA A 62 9.36 -5.42 -16.40
N LEU A 63 10.60 -5.44 -15.89
CA LEU A 63 11.10 -6.56 -15.09
C LEU A 63 10.38 -6.65 -13.74
N PRO A 64 10.23 -5.56 -12.95
CA PRO A 64 9.42 -5.63 -11.73
C PRO A 64 7.95 -5.93 -12.02
N ALA A 65 7.36 -5.40 -13.11
CA ALA A 65 5.99 -5.73 -13.48
C ALA A 65 5.79 -7.23 -13.66
N PHE A 66 6.68 -7.85 -14.44
CA PHE A 66 6.61 -9.28 -14.73
C PHE A 66 6.90 -10.11 -13.48
N ALA A 67 7.92 -9.74 -12.70
CA ALA A 67 8.26 -10.41 -11.45
C ALA A 67 7.10 -10.32 -10.43
N GLY A 68 6.43 -9.18 -10.32
CA GLY A 68 5.28 -8.99 -9.45
C GLY A 68 4.07 -9.83 -9.87
N ALA A 69 3.76 -9.86 -11.16
CA ALA A 69 2.69 -10.69 -11.70
C ALA A 69 2.95 -12.19 -11.45
N LEU A 70 4.17 -12.64 -11.69
CA LEU A 70 4.58 -14.02 -11.44
C LEU A 70 4.53 -14.34 -9.93
N ALA A 71 5.01 -13.43 -9.08
CA ALA A 71 5.01 -13.62 -7.64
C ALA A 71 3.59 -13.67 -7.05
N PHE A 72 2.66 -12.86 -7.55
CA PHE A 72 1.24 -12.99 -7.20
C PHE A 72 0.64 -14.31 -7.66
N ALA A 73 0.95 -14.76 -8.89
CA ALA A 73 0.48 -16.05 -9.38
C ALA A 73 1.02 -17.22 -8.54
N VAL A 74 2.30 -17.17 -8.14
CA VAL A 74 2.93 -18.15 -7.26
C VAL A 74 2.30 -18.13 -5.87
N SER A 75 1.95 -16.96 -5.33
CA SER A 75 1.29 -16.86 -4.02
C SER A 75 -0.11 -17.51 -3.97
N ALA A 76 -0.74 -17.71 -5.13
CA ALA A 76 -2.04 -18.38 -5.23
C ALA A 76 -1.91 -19.92 -5.31
N LEU A 77 -0.69 -20.45 -5.42
CA LEU A 77 -0.45 -21.89 -5.44
C LEU A 77 -0.63 -22.47 -4.02
N PRO A 78 -1.32 -23.62 -3.89
CA PRO A 78 -1.55 -24.25 -2.59
C PRO A 78 -0.26 -24.73 -1.92
N GLU A 79 0.83 -24.87 -2.67
CA GLU A 79 2.14 -25.27 -2.14
C GLU A 79 2.94 -24.10 -1.55
N ALA A 80 2.47 -22.85 -1.69
CA ALA A 80 3.14 -21.66 -1.19
C ALA A 80 2.90 -21.41 0.31
N GLU A 81 2.99 -22.46 1.12
CA GLU A 81 2.81 -22.37 2.57
C GLU A 81 4.09 -21.89 3.28
N GLY A 82 3.90 -21.24 4.43
CA GLY A 82 5.00 -20.75 5.26
C GLY A 82 5.84 -19.67 4.59
N TRP A 83 7.14 -19.94 4.43
CA TRP A 83 8.10 -18.91 4.01
C TRP A 83 8.08 -18.63 2.50
N TYR A 84 7.67 -19.61 1.67
CA TYR A 84 7.55 -19.43 0.23
C TYR A 84 6.47 -18.40 -0.12
N GLY A 85 5.33 -18.45 0.58
CA GLY A 85 4.28 -17.44 0.47
C GLY A 85 4.76 -16.04 0.87
N ILE A 86 5.54 -15.94 1.96
CA ILE A 86 6.12 -14.67 2.41
C ILE A 86 7.10 -14.12 1.36
N ALA A 87 7.96 -14.96 0.79
CA ALA A 87 8.92 -14.55 -0.24
C ALA A 87 8.20 -14.06 -1.51
N ALA A 88 7.18 -14.80 -1.98
CA ALA A 88 6.37 -14.41 -3.12
C ALA A 88 5.66 -13.07 -2.88
N LEU A 89 4.99 -12.90 -1.73
CA LEU A 89 4.34 -11.65 -1.37
C LEU A 89 5.31 -10.48 -1.21
N SER A 90 6.54 -10.74 -0.76
CA SER A 90 7.59 -9.72 -0.65
C SER A 90 8.03 -9.21 -2.02
N ILE A 91 8.23 -10.11 -2.98
CA ILE A 91 8.57 -9.76 -4.37
C ILE A 91 7.40 -9.01 -5.03
N ALA A 92 6.18 -9.49 -4.80
CA ALA A 92 4.97 -8.85 -5.30
C ALA A 92 4.79 -7.43 -4.73
N ALA A 93 5.05 -7.23 -3.43
CA ALA A 93 5.03 -5.93 -2.78
C ALA A 93 6.09 -4.98 -3.34
N ALA A 94 7.33 -5.44 -3.52
CA ALA A 94 8.40 -4.67 -4.14
C ALA A 94 8.02 -4.23 -5.56
N ALA A 95 7.57 -5.18 -6.38
CA ALA A 95 7.12 -4.91 -7.74
C ALA A 95 5.96 -3.88 -7.78
N GLY A 96 4.94 -4.07 -6.95
CA GLY A 96 3.79 -3.18 -6.89
C GLY A 96 4.17 -1.75 -6.54
N ILE A 97 4.99 -1.56 -5.50
CA ILE A 97 5.46 -0.23 -5.10
C ILE A 97 6.32 0.41 -6.21
N ALA A 98 7.21 -0.37 -6.85
CA ALA A 98 8.07 0.14 -7.92
C ALA A 98 7.26 0.61 -9.14
N LEU A 99 6.17 -0.09 -9.45
CA LEU A 99 5.25 0.32 -10.51
C LEU A 99 4.52 1.60 -10.16
N ILE A 100 3.98 1.72 -8.94
CA ILE A 100 3.24 2.92 -8.51
C ILE A 100 4.13 4.17 -8.65
N THR A 101 5.39 4.11 -8.20
CA THR A 101 6.33 5.24 -8.32
C THR A 101 6.69 5.54 -9.77
N SER A 102 6.81 4.52 -10.61
CA SER A 102 7.08 4.69 -12.06
C SER A 102 5.90 5.34 -12.78
N PHE A 103 4.67 4.89 -12.52
CA PHE A 103 3.45 5.47 -13.07
C PHE A 103 3.24 6.92 -12.59
N GLY A 104 3.48 7.19 -11.30
CA GLY A 104 3.41 8.55 -10.76
C GLY A 104 4.40 9.50 -11.44
N SER A 105 5.60 9.01 -11.78
CA SER A 105 6.59 9.81 -12.51
C SER A 105 6.13 10.11 -13.95
N VAL A 106 5.51 9.14 -14.64
CA VAL A 106 4.95 9.33 -16.00
C VAL A 106 3.80 10.33 -15.99
N ALA A 107 2.92 10.29 -14.98
CA ALA A 107 1.81 11.24 -14.84
C ALA A 107 2.30 12.70 -14.79
N GLY A 108 3.45 12.96 -14.16
CA GLY A 108 4.08 14.28 -14.13
C GLY A 108 4.59 14.77 -15.50
N TYR A 109 4.92 13.86 -16.42
CA TYR A 109 5.30 14.22 -17.81
C TYR A 109 4.09 14.41 -18.73
N VAL A 110 3.01 13.66 -18.48
CA VAL A 110 1.80 13.68 -19.33
C VAL A 110 0.88 14.85 -18.97
N SER A 111 0.88 15.31 -17.71
CA SER A 111 -0.01 16.37 -17.25
C SER A 111 0.16 17.72 -17.97
N PRO A 112 1.37 18.22 -18.30
CA PRO A 112 1.53 19.48 -19.01
C PRO A 112 1.09 19.38 -20.48
N TRP A 113 1.29 18.20 -21.09
CA TRP A 113 0.84 17.93 -22.45
C TRP A 113 -0.68 17.95 -22.56
N LEU A 114 -1.38 17.27 -21.64
CA LEU A 114 -2.84 17.31 -21.56
C LEU A 114 -3.35 18.72 -21.27
N SER A 115 -2.72 19.47 -20.35
CA SER A 115 -3.13 20.85 -20.08
C SER A 115 -2.96 21.76 -21.29
N GLY A 116 -1.94 21.52 -22.13
CA GLY A 116 -1.72 22.25 -23.38
C GLY A 116 -2.83 22.03 -24.41
N LEU A 117 -3.23 20.76 -24.63
CA LEU A 117 -4.35 20.45 -25.52
C LEU A 117 -5.68 21.06 -25.04
N ILE A 118 -5.85 21.16 -23.72
CA ILE A 118 -7.04 21.77 -23.13
C ILE A 118 -6.99 23.30 -23.29
N LEU A 119 -5.82 23.93 -23.15
CA LEU A 119 -5.61 25.36 -23.45
C LEU A 119 -5.95 25.71 -24.90
N ASP A 120 -5.59 24.85 -25.86
CA ASP A 120 -5.81 25.11 -27.29
C ASP A 120 -7.30 25.02 -27.69
N SER A 121 -8.09 24.27 -26.93
CA SER A 121 -9.53 24.02 -27.21
C SER A 121 -10.47 24.85 -26.34
N SER A 122 -10.00 25.35 -25.21
CA SER A 122 -10.79 26.05 -24.22
C SER A 122 -10.39 27.52 -24.22
N GLY A 123 -11.30 28.44 -24.56
CA GLY A 123 -11.02 29.89 -24.60
C GLY A 123 -10.50 30.49 -23.27
N PRO A 124 -10.54 31.81 -23.07
CA PRO A 124 -9.82 32.51 -21.99
C PRO A 124 -10.08 32.05 -20.53
N HIS A 125 -11.04 31.15 -20.25
CA HIS A 125 -11.36 30.62 -18.92
C HIS A 125 -11.24 29.08 -18.81
N GLY A 126 -10.71 28.42 -19.84
CA GLY A 126 -10.63 26.96 -19.92
C GLY A 126 -9.83 26.30 -18.81
N MET A 127 -8.63 26.83 -18.55
CA MET A 127 -7.74 26.27 -17.53
C MET A 127 -8.22 26.48 -16.10
N GLU A 128 -8.93 27.58 -15.86
CA GLU A 128 -9.49 27.87 -14.55
C GLU A 128 -10.57 26.84 -14.20
N LEU A 129 -11.44 26.50 -15.16
CA LEU A 129 -12.46 25.46 -15.01
C LEU A 129 -11.88 24.06 -14.79
N VAL A 130 -10.81 23.69 -15.50
CA VAL A 130 -10.16 22.38 -15.36
C VAL A 130 -9.52 22.21 -13.98
N LEU A 131 -8.83 23.23 -13.50
CA LEU A 131 -8.23 23.23 -12.17
C LEU A 131 -9.32 23.19 -11.09
N LEU A 132 -10.42 23.92 -11.27
CA LEU A 132 -11.56 23.90 -10.36
C LEU A 132 -12.22 22.51 -10.32
N LEU A 133 -12.43 21.86 -11.48
CA LEU A 133 -12.94 20.49 -11.56
C LEU A 133 -12.01 19.49 -10.88
N PHE A 134 -10.69 19.63 -11.03
CA PHE A 134 -9.72 18.78 -10.36
C PHE A 134 -9.79 18.93 -8.83
N VAL A 135 -9.82 20.18 -8.33
CA VAL A 135 -9.98 20.48 -6.90
C VAL A 135 -11.30 19.91 -6.36
N VAL A 136 -12.41 20.12 -7.06
CA VAL A 136 -13.72 19.57 -6.66
C VAL A 136 -13.69 18.05 -6.62
N SER A 137 -13.05 17.40 -7.58
CA SER A 137 -12.92 15.93 -7.59
C SER A 137 -12.11 15.40 -6.40
N MET A 138 -11.02 16.08 -6.02
CA MET A 138 -10.22 15.70 -4.84
C MET A 138 -11.02 15.90 -3.55
N LEU A 139 -11.71 17.03 -3.40
CA LEU A 139 -12.55 17.33 -2.24
C LEU A 139 -13.73 16.36 -2.13
N ALA A 140 -14.38 16.03 -3.25
CA ALA A 140 -15.46 15.04 -3.30
C ALA A 140 -14.97 13.64 -2.90
N SER A 141 -13.79 13.22 -3.37
CA SER A 141 -13.17 11.95 -2.97
C SER A 141 -12.85 11.90 -1.48
N ALA A 142 -12.28 12.99 -0.93
CA ALA A 142 -12.00 13.09 0.50
C ALA A 142 -13.29 13.02 1.33
N LEU A 143 -14.33 13.76 0.92
CA LEU A 143 -15.62 13.75 1.57
C LEU A 143 -16.28 12.36 1.51
N LEU A 144 -16.26 11.71 0.35
CA LEU A 144 -16.80 10.37 0.16
C LEU A 144 -16.13 9.36 1.10
N THR A 145 -14.81 9.43 1.24
CA THR A 145 -14.05 8.54 2.15
C THR A 145 -14.47 8.74 3.60
N LEU A 146 -14.64 10.00 4.03
CA LEU A 146 -15.09 10.33 5.39
C LEU A 146 -16.54 9.88 5.66
N VAL A 147 -17.41 9.96 4.66
CA VAL A 147 -18.80 9.50 4.75
C VAL A 147 -18.87 7.96 4.84
N VAL A 148 -18.02 7.25 4.09
CA VAL A 148 -17.99 5.78 4.05
C VAL A 148 -17.32 5.18 5.30
N SER A 149 -16.34 5.86 5.92
CA SER A 149 -15.53 5.34 7.03
C SER A 149 -16.28 5.14 8.36
N LYS A 150 -17.60 5.36 8.42
CA LYS A 150 -18.40 5.22 9.64
C LYS A 150 -19.16 3.89 9.64
N ARG A 151 -18.47 2.78 9.90
CA ARG A 151 -19.03 1.46 10.25
C ARG A 151 -17.98 0.62 10.97
#